data_AF-A0A946YWL7-F1
#
_entry.id   AF-A0A946YWL7-F1
#
_cell.length_a   1.000
_cell.length_b   1.000
_cell.length_c   1.000
_cell.angle_alpha   90.00
_cell.angle_beta   90.00
_cell.angle_gamma   90.00
#
_symmetry.space_group_name_H-M   'P 1'
#
loop_
_entity.id
_entity.type
_entity.pdbx_description
1 polymer ?
#
loop_
_entity_poly.entity_id
_entity_poly.type
_entity_poly.pdbx_seq_one_letter_code
_entity_poly.pdbx_strand_id
1 'polypeptide(L)'
;RQGDIALNDMVCAALKRTHDQLTRHVRSGRATEAEILELSQVRDELAAARAQREMLMSDMFAASTADLAPARVNLLADIRRHRHWKLPLEFLVIDQEEPDRVVLRNALANERYVADHEGEAMDGSSATLLDQLRDIPAVSTARASLDANLSVITSAWESAVGI
;
A
#
# COMPACT_ATOMS: atom_id res chain seq x y z
N ARG A 1 9.39 -18.95 -8.05
CA ARG A 1 9.27 -17.65 -7.37
C ARG A 1 7.98 -16.91 -7.70
N GLN A 2 7.71 -16.47 -8.95
CA GLN A 2 6.41 -15.85 -9.29
C GLN A 2 5.21 -16.79 -9.04
N GLY A 3 5.35 -18.09 -9.36
CA GLY A 3 4.31 -19.08 -9.06
C GLY A 3 4.03 -19.29 -7.57
N ASP A 4 5.04 -19.12 -6.71
CA ASP A 4 4.93 -19.34 -5.26
C ASP A 4 4.14 -18.20 -4.59
N ILE A 5 4.32 -16.97 -5.07
CA ILE A 5 3.57 -15.79 -4.62
C ILE A 5 2.10 -15.91 -5.03
N ALA A 6 1.83 -16.23 -6.31
CA ALA A 6 0.47 -16.36 -6.81
C ALA A 6 -0.31 -17.46 -6.07
N LEU A 7 0.33 -18.59 -5.81
CA LEU A 7 -0.25 -19.67 -5.02
C LEU A 7 -0.56 -19.22 -3.59
N ASN A 8 0.38 -18.52 -2.93
CA ASN A 8 0.16 -18.02 -1.57
C ASN A 8 -0.96 -16.96 -1.52
N ASP A 9 -1.07 -16.09 -2.53
CA ASP A 9 -2.16 -15.12 -2.65
C ASP A 9 -3.52 -15.83 -2.78
N MET A 10 -3.60 -16.91 -3.57
CA MET A 10 -4.81 -17.72 -3.70
C MET A 10 -5.20 -18.39 -2.36
N VAL A 11 -4.21 -18.93 -1.63
CA VAL A 11 -4.42 -19.53 -0.30
C VAL A 11 -4.92 -18.48 0.70
N CYS A 12 -4.27 -17.31 0.76
CA CYS A 12 -4.71 -16.20 1.60
C CYS A 12 -6.15 -15.76 1.29
N ALA A 13 -6.51 -15.67 0.01
CA ALA A 13 -7.85 -15.29 -0.42
C ALA A 13 -8.91 -16.34 -0.07
N ALA A 14 -8.57 -17.64 -0.18
CA ALA A 14 -9.45 -18.73 0.24
C ALA A 14 -9.67 -18.71 1.76
N LEU A 15 -8.60 -18.69 2.55
CA LEU A 15 -8.67 -18.67 4.02
C LEU A 15 -9.42 -17.45 4.55
N LYS A 16 -9.23 -16.28 3.93
CA LYS A 16 -9.98 -15.06 4.31
C LYS A 16 -11.49 -15.22 4.11
N ARG A 17 -11.92 -15.84 3.00
CA ARG A 17 -13.35 -16.08 2.74
C ARG A 17 -13.96 -17.01 3.79
N THR A 18 -13.27 -18.11 4.10
CA THR A 18 -13.70 -19.06 5.14
C THR A 18 -13.76 -18.38 6.51
N HIS A 19 -12.72 -17.63 6.89
CA HIS A 19 -12.68 -16.85 8.12
C HIS A 19 -13.89 -15.89 8.24
N ASP A 20 -14.16 -15.12 7.19
CA ASP A 20 -15.24 -14.14 7.18
C ASP A 20 -16.62 -14.82 7.25
N GLN A 21 -16.79 -15.97 6.60
CA GLN A 21 -18.00 -16.77 6.68
C GLN A 21 -18.22 -17.30 8.11
N LEU A 22 -17.23 -17.99 8.69
CA LEU A 22 -17.31 -18.53 10.05
C LEU A 22 -17.52 -17.43 11.10
N THR A 23 -16.83 -16.29 10.95
CA THR A 23 -17.02 -15.12 11.81
C THR A 23 -18.46 -14.63 11.80
N ARG A 24 -19.13 -14.61 10.64
CA ARG A 24 -20.55 -14.24 10.53
C ARG A 24 -21.45 -15.27 11.20
N HIS A 25 -21.18 -16.57 11.03
CA HIS A 25 -21.94 -17.64 11.70
C HIS A 25 -21.85 -17.52 13.23
N VAL A 26 -20.64 -17.35 13.77
CA VAL A 26 -20.40 -17.17 15.21
C VAL A 26 -21.10 -15.92 15.73
N ARG A 27 -20.95 -14.77 15.05
CA ARG A 27 -21.62 -13.52 15.45
C ARG A 27 -23.15 -13.60 15.40
N SER A 28 -23.70 -14.43 14.51
CA SER A 28 -25.14 -14.65 14.42
C SER A 28 -25.69 -15.63 15.46
N GLY A 29 -24.83 -16.24 16.28
CA GLY A 29 -25.22 -17.26 17.27
C GLY A 29 -25.66 -18.59 16.66
N ARG A 30 -25.39 -18.80 15.36
CA ARG A 30 -25.77 -20.02 14.62
C ARG A 30 -24.62 -21.03 14.48
N ALA A 31 -23.45 -20.69 15.01
CA ALA A 31 -22.29 -21.55 14.93
C ALA A 31 -22.41 -22.74 15.89
N THR A 32 -22.04 -23.91 15.38
CA THR A 32 -21.77 -25.13 16.15
C THR A 32 -20.42 -25.03 16.87
N GLU A 33 -20.20 -25.89 17.86
CA GLU A 33 -18.91 -25.97 18.57
C GLU A 33 -17.75 -26.34 17.62
N ALA A 34 -18.04 -27.18 16.62
CA ALA A 34 -17.08 -27.52 15.56
C ALA A 34 -16.70 -26.30 14.71
N GLU A 35 -17.65 -25.45 14.31
CA GLU A 35 -17.38 -24.22 13.54
C GLU A 35 -16.61 -23.17 14.36
N ILE A 36 -16.81 -23.13 15.68
CA ILE A 36 -16.03 -22.25 16.57
C ILE A 36 -14.56 -22.70 16.63
N LEU A 37 -14.33 -24.01 16.72
CA LEU A 37 -12.97 -24.57 16.68
C LEU A 37 -12.32 -24.37 15.31
N GLU A 38 -13.08 -24.58 14.22
CA GLU A 38 -12.62 -24.32 12.86
C GLU A 38 -12.23 -22.85 12.67
N LEU A 39 -12.99 -21.91 13.24
CA LEU A 39 -12.65 -20.48 13.17
C LEU A 39 -11.28 -20.18 13.80
N SER A 40 -10.93 -20.81 14.93
CA SER A 40 -9.60 -20.59 15.52
C SER A 40 -8.49 -21.18 14.64
N GLN A 41 -8.71 -22.37 14.06
CA GLN A 41 -7.76 -22.99 13.13
C GLN A 41 -7.54 -22.13 11.88
N VAL A 42 -8.62 -21.71 11.22
CA VAL A 42 -8.56 -20.86 10.01
C VAL A 42 -7.89 -19.51 10.32
N ARG A 43 -8.05 -18.98 11.53
CA ARG A 43 -7.35 -17.75 11.95
C ARG A 43 -5.84 -17.95 12.00
N ASP A 44 -5.39 -19.06 12.58
CA ASP A 44 -3.96 -19.37 12.72
C ASP A 44 -3.34 -19.70 11.34
N GLU A 45 -4.06 -20.44 10.49
CA GLU A 45 -3.66 -20.70 9.11
C GLU A 45 -3.58 -19.41 8.27
N LEU A 46 -4.55 -18.50 8.42
CA LEU A 46 -4.54 -17.21 7.73
C LEU A 46 -3.36 -16.35 8.20
N ALA A 47 -3.02 -16.37 9.48
CA ALA A 47 -1.86 -15.68 10.02
C ALA A 47 -0.54 -16.26 9.45
N ALA A 48 -0.41 -17.59 9.41
CA ALA A 48 0.74 -18.27 8.82
C ALA A 48 0.89 -17.97 7.32
N ALA A 49 -0.21 -18.04 6.55
CA ALA A 49 -0.20 -17.73 5.13
C ALA A 49 0.25 -16.28 4.87
N ARG A 50 -0.25 -15.31 5.66
CA ARG A 50 0.17 -13.91 5.59
C ARG A 50 1.64 -13.71 5.91
N ALA A 51 2.16 -14.37 6.94
CA ALA A 51 3.58 -14.30 7.30
C ALA A 51 4.47 -14.85 6.18
N GLN A 52 4.08 -15.98 5.57
CA GLN A 52 4.79 -16.54 4.42
C GLN A 52 4.77 -15.59 3.22
N ARG A 53 3.62 -14.97 2.93
CA ARG A 53 3.51 -13.94 1.88
C ARG A 53 4.46 -12.78 2.11
N GLU A 54 4.50 -12.27 3.33
CA GLU A 54 5.35 -11.15 3.71
C GLU A 54 6.84 -11.49 3.56
N MET A 55 7.24 -12.70 3.98
CA MET A 55 8.59 -13.22 3.79
C MET A 55 8.96 -13.29 2.30
N LEU A 56 8.12 -13.89 1.45
CA LEU A 56 8.37 -13.95 0.00
C LEU A 56 8.51 -12.56 -0.63
N MET A 57 7.67 -11.61 -0.21
CA MET A 57 7.78 -10.21 -0.67
C MET A 57 9.03 -9.51 -0.13
N SER A 58 9.47 -9.84 1.08
CA SER A 58 10.72 -9.35 1.66
C SER A 58 11.93 -9.87 0.88
N ASP A 59 11.97 -11.17 0.59
CA ASP A 59 13.04 -11.81 -0.19
C ASP A 59 13.12 -11.23 -1.60
N MET A 60 11.96 -11.03 -2.24
CA MET A 60 11.90 -10.41 -3.57
C MET A 60 12.43 -8.98 -3.56
N PHE A 61 12.09 -8.21 -2.53
CA PHE A 61 12.60 -6.85 -2.36
C PHE A 61 14.11 -6.83 -2.10
N ALA A 62 14.60 -7.66 -1.18
CA ALA A 62 16.02 -7.78 -0.90
C ALA A 62 16.82 -8.15 -2.17
N ALA A 63 16.30 -9.10 -2.96
CA ALA A 63 16.92 -9.48 -4.23
C ALA A 63 16.87 -8.35 -5.27
N SER A 64 15.76 -7.61 -5.37
CA SER A 64 15.62 -6.53 -6.36
C SER A 64 16.40 -5.26 -5.99
N THR A 65 16.78 -5.10 -4.72
CA THR A 65 17.54 -3.95 -4.23
C THR A 65 19.00 -4.26 -3.89
N ALA A 66 19.49 -5.48 -4.17
CA ALA A 66 20.80 -5.95 -3.73
C ALA A 66 21.98 -5.06 -4.19
N ASP A 67 21.88 -4.48 -5.40
CA ASP A 67 22.93 -3.65 -6.00
C ASP A 67 22.70 -2.13 -5.79
N LEU A 68 21.67 -1.75 -5.03
CA LEU A 68 21.37 -0.35 -4.76
C LEU A 68 22.17 0.18 -3.57
N ALA A 69 22.53 1.46 -3.63
CA ALA A 69 23.11 2.15 -2.48
C ALA A 69 22.16 2.12 -1.27
N PRO A 70 22.65 1.96 -0.03
CA PRO A 70 21.81 1.80 1.17
C PRO A 70 20.75 2.90 1.35
N ALA A 71 21.08 4.15 1.00
CA ALA A 71 20.12 5.26 1.06
C ALA A 71 18.89 5.04 0.16
N ARG A 72 19.07 4.43 -1.03
CA ARG A 72 17.97 4.10 -1.95
C ARG A 72 17.14 2.93 -1.43
N VAL A 73 17.80 1.92 -0.84
CA VAL A 73 17.12 0.78 -0.22
C VAL A 73 16.20 1.26 0.90
N ASN A 74 16.71 2.14 1.77
CA ASN A 74 15.93 2.71 2.88
C ASN A 74 14.73 3.52 2.36
N LEU A 75 14.94 4.37 1.36
CA LEU A 75 13.85 5.12 0.74
C LEU A 75 12.76 4.22 0.16
N LEU A 76 13.14 3.15 -0.57
CA LEU A 76 12.19 2.19 -1.12
C LEU A 76 11.47 1.39 -0.01
N ALA A 77 12.17 1.09 1.09
CA ALA A 77 11.58 0.42 2.24
C ALA A 77 10.55 1.32 2.95
N ASP A 78 10.84 2.62 3.09
CA ASP A 78 9.90 3.61 3.65
C ASP A 78 8.66 3.74 2.75
N ILE A 79 8.84 3.86 1.42
CA ILE A 79 7.74 3.89 0.46
C ILE A 79 6.87 2.62 0.59
N ARG A 80 7.50 1.44 0.69
CA ARG A 80 6.81 0.16 0.86
C ARG A 80 6.03 0.12 2.17
N ARG A 81 6.63 0.56 3.29
CA ARG A 81 6.00 0.60 4.61
C ARG A 81 4.75 1.47 4.60
N HIS A 82 4.81 2.64 3.96
CA HIS A 82 3.72 3.61 3.95
C HIS A 82 2.68 3.38 2.84
N ARG A 83 2.89 2.39 1.94
CA ARG A 83 2.03 2.16 0.77
C ARG A 83 0.55 1.93 1.10
N HIS A 84 0.26 1.38 2.28
CA HIS A 84 -1.10 1.12 2.74
C HIS A 84 -1.96 2.39 2.92
N TRP A 85 -1.33 3.56 3.08
CA TRP A 85 -2.02 4.85 3.16
C TRP A 85 -2.65 5.31 1.84
N LYS A 86 -2.26 4.70 0.71
CA LYS A 86 -2.73 5.06 -0.65
C LYS A 86 -2.52 6.54 -1.00
N LEU A 87 -1.50 7.16 -0.43
CA LEU A 87 -1.08 8.51 -0.80
C LEU A 87 -0.24 8.47 -2.08
N PRO A 88 -0.15 9.59 -2.82
CA PRO A 88 0.80 9.75 -3.92
C PRO A 88 2.24 9.44 -3.48
N LEU A 89 3.05 8.89 -4.38
CA LEU A 89 4.37 8.34 -4.08
C LEU A 89 5.33 9.40 -3.50
N GLU A 90 5.23 10.64 -3.97
CA GLU A 90 6.05 11.76 -3.53
C GLU A 90 5.86 12.09 -2.05
N PHE A 91 4.70 11.80 -1.46
CA PHE A 91 4.47 12.00 -0.01
C PHE A 91 4.86 10.78 0.83
N LEU A 92 5.18 9.64 0.21
CA LEU A 92 5.63 8.44 0.93
C LEU A 92 7.13 8.47 1.26
N VAL A 93 7.88 9.43 0.70
CA VAL A 93 9.33 9.61 0.91
C VAL A 93 9.67 10.30 2.22
N ILE A 94 8.67 10.90 2.89
CA ILE A 94 8.83 11.52 4.19
C ILE A 94 8.14 10.69 5.26
N ASP A 95 8.74 10.68 6.45
CA ASP A 95 8.09 10.12 7.61
C ASP A 95 7.14 11.14 8.22
N GLN A 96 5.94 10.69 8.56
CA GLN A 96 4.86 11.49 9.11
C GLN A 96 4.09 10.62 10.09
N GLU A 97 3.66 11.24 11.19
CA GLU A 97 2.80 10.56 12.15
C GLU A 97 1.43 10.27 11.52
N GLU A 98 0.75 9.26 12.05
CA GLU A 98 -0.58 8.85 11.56
C GLU A 98 -1.60 9.99 11.49
N PRO A 99 -1.72 10.90 12.49
CA PRO A 99 -2.62 12.04 12.41
C PRO A 99 -2.34 12.92 11.20
N ASP A 100 -1.08 13.24 10.94
CA ASP A 100 -0.68 14.10 9.82
C ASP A 100 -0.99 13.46 8.47
N ARG A 101 -0.82 12.14 8.36
CA ARG A 101 -1.17 11.38 7.14
C ARG A 101 -2.67 11.40 6.86
N VAL A 102 -3.51 11.38 7.90
CA VAL A 102 -4.97 11.52 7.75
C VAL A 102 -5.33 12.92 7.25
N VAL A 103 -4.71 13.96 7.80
CA VAL A 103 -4.94 15.34 7.35
C VAL A 103 -4.50 15.51 5.90
N LEU A 104 -3.32 15.03 5.53
CA LEU A 104 -2.84 15.02 4.14
C LEU A 104 -3.81 14.30 3.21
N ARG A 105 -4.31 13.11 3.59
CA ARG A 105 -5.28 12.37 2.78
C ARG A 105 -6.56 13.17 2.56
N ASN A 106 -7.06 13.87 3.58
CA ASN A 106 -8.24 14.72 3.46
C ASN A 106 -7.98 15.93 2.56
N ALA A 107 -6.81 16.56 2.69
CA ALA A 107 -6.42 17.68 1.82
C ALA A 107 -6.32 17.26 0.35
N LEU A 108 -5.74 16.09 0.06
CA LEU A 108 -5.71 15.52 -1.30
C LEU A 108 -7.10 15.14 -1.82
N ALA A 109 -7.99 14.67 -0.94
CA ALA A 109 -9.38 14.41 -1.32
C ALA A 109 -10.13 15.70 -1.67
N ASN A 110 -9.85 16.80 -0.95
CA ASN A 110 -10.38 18.13 -1.25
C ASN A 110 -9.84 18.66 -2.58
N GLU A 111 -8.52 18.56 -2.81
CA GLU A 111 -7.88 18.91 -4.08
C GLU A 111 -8.53 18.18 -5.26
N ARG A 112 -8.73 16.86 -5.13
CA ARG A 112 -9.40 16.06 -6.16
C ARG A 112 -10.85 16.48 -6.37
N TYR A 113 -11.59 16.73 -5.29
CA TYR A 113 -12.98 17.18 -5.39
C TYR A 113 -13.09 18.47 -6.20
N VAL A 114 -12.22 19.44 -5.93
CA VAL A 114 -12.18 20.73 -6.66
C VAL A 114 -11.78 20.53 -8.12
N ALA A 115 -10.83 19.64 -8.42
CA ALA A 115 -10.46 19.31 -9.79
C ALA A 115 -11.64 18.72 -10.60
N ASP A 116 -12.52 17.97 -9.95
CA ASP A 116 -13.68 17.33 -10.57
C ASP A 116 -14.93 18.24 -10.63
N HIS A 117 -14.96 19.37 -9.91
CA HIS A 117 -16.13 20.25 -9.79
C HIS A 117 -15.78 21.71 -10.11
N GLU A 118 -16.13 22.15 -11.33
CA GLU A 118 -15.93 23.53 -11.76
C GLU A 118 -16.61 24.54 -10.84
N GLY A 119 -15.87 25.58 -10.42
CA GLY A 119 -16.38 26.68 -9.60
C GLY A 119 -16.28 26.47 -8.09
N GLU A 120 -15.89 25.27 -7.64
CA GLU A 120 -15.58 25.03 -6.22
C GLU A 120 -14.17 25.53 -5.88
N ALA A 121 -13.99 26.05 -4.67
CA ALA A 121 -12.70 26.50 -4.18
C ALA A 121 -12.13 25.49 -3.18
N MET A 122 -10.83 25.25 -3.27
CA MET A 122 -10.15 24.42 -2.30
C MET A 122 -10.19 25.08 -0.92
N ASP A 123 -10.38 24.28 0.13
CA ASP A 123 -10.29 24.79 1.50
C ASP A 123 -8.90 25.40 1.74
N GLY A 124 -8.84 26.62 2.29
CA GLY A 124 -7.59 27.37 2.41
C GLY A 124 -6.55 26.70 3.32
N SER A 125 -7.00 25.98 4.36
CA SER A 125 -6.09 25.22 5.23
C SER A 125 -5.52 23.99 4.53
N SER A 126 -6.34 23.32 3.71
CA SER A 126 -5.93 22.18 2.90
C SER A 126 -4.95 22.60 1.80
N ALA A 127 -5.21 23.73 1.12
CA ALA A 127 -4.30 24.27 0.11
C ALA A 127 -2.94 24.62 0.72
N THR A 128 -2.95 25.37 1.83
CA THR A 128 -1.72 25.75 2.55
C THR A 128 -0.91 24.53 2.98
N LEU A 129 -1.56 23.49 3.50
CA LEU A 129 -0.89 22.26 3.90
C LEU A 129 -0.21 21.56 2.69
N LEU A 130 -0.93 21.41 1.58
CA LEU A 130 -0.36 20.75 0.40
C LEU A 130 0.83 21.53 -0.16
N ASP A 131 0.75 22.87 -0.18
CA ASP A 131 1.86 23.71 -0.63
C ASP A 131 3.08 23.53 0.28
N GLN A 132 2.89 23.62 1.60
CA GLN A 132 3.97 23.39 2.57
C GLN A 132 4.62 22.02 2.43
N LEU A 133 3.83 20.96 2.24
CA LEU A 133 4.35 19.61 2.08
C LEU A 133 5.06 19.41 0.74
N ARG A 134 4.56 20.02 -0.33
CA ARG A 134 5.18 19.99 -1.67
C ARG A 134 6.49 20.76 -1.72
N ASP A 135 6.63 21.79 -0.87
CA ASP A 135 7.86 22.57 -0.73
C ASP A 135 8.95 21.85 0.07
N ILE A 136 8.63 20.74 0.77
CA ILE A 136 9.65 19.93 1.44
C ILE A 136 10.62 19.40 0.36
N PRO A 137 11.94 19.63 0.50
CA PRO A 137 12.91 19.28 -0.55
C PRO A 137 12.86 17.82 -1.00
N ALA A 138 12.60 16.89 -0.08
CA ALA A 138 12.46 15.47 -0.38
C ALA A 138 11.24 15.18 -1.25
N VAL A 139 10.08 15.79 -0.95
CA VAL A 139 8.83 15.63 -1.70
C VAL A 139 8.96 16.27 -3.08
N SER A 140 9.47 17.51 -3.14
CA SER A 140 9.71 18.22 -4.40
C SER A 140 10.65 17.44 -5.33
N THR A 141 11.77 16.93 -4.79
CA THR A 141 12.72 16.11 -5.54
C THR A 141 12.10 14.80 -6.02
N ALA A 142 11.31 14.14 -5.17
CA ALA A 142 10.61 12.91 -5.53
C ALA A 142 9.59 13.16 -6.65
N ARG A 143 8.81 14.23 -6.55
CA ARG A 143 7.86 14.65 -7.60
C ARG A 143 8.57 14.90 -8.93
N ALA A 144 9.60 15.75 -8.93
CA ALA A 144 10.36 16.03 -10.14
C ALA A 144 10.99 14.76 -10.75
N SER A 145 11.47 13.85 -9.90
CA SER A 145 12.03 12.57 -10.35
C SER A 145 10.96 11.64 -10.94
N LEU A 146 9.76 11.60 -10.36
CA LEU A 146 8.64 10.84 -10.91
C LEU A 146 8.23 11.40 -12.27
N ASP A 147 8.04 12.70 -12.37
CA ASP A 147 7.65 13.37 -13.62
C ASP A 147 8.69 13.14 -14.74
N ALA A 148 9.98 13.19 -14.40
CA ALA A 148 11.06 13.01 -15.38
C ALA A 148 11.26 11.56 -15.83
N ASN A 149 11.03 10.57 -14.94
CA ASN A 149 11.45 9.19 -15.20
C ASN A 149 10.29 8.21 -15.42
N LEU A 150 9.05 8.56 -15.05
CA LEU A 150 7.94 7.61 -15.10
C LEU A 150 7.70 7.04 -16.50
N SER A 151 7.70 7.88 -17.53
CA SER A 151 7.48 7.43 -18.92
C SER A 151 8.57 6.47 -19.41
N VAL A 152 9.84 6.74 -19.05
CA VAL A 152 10.99 5.90 -19.40
C VAL A 152 10.89 4.54 -18.71
N ILE A 153 10.56 4.53 -17.41
CA ILE A 153 10.40 3.30 -16.63
C ILE A 153 9.24 2.47 -17.17
N THR A 154 8.10 3.09 -17.45
CA THR A 154 6.93 2.41 -18.02
C THR A 154 7.27 1.78 -19.36
N SER A 155 7.93 2.52 -20.25
CA SER A 155 8.33 2.01 -21.58
C SER A 155 9.31 0.83 -21.48
N ALA A 156 10.27 0.91 -20.56
CA ALA A 156 11.23 -0.16 -20.32
C ALA A 156 10.55 -1.42 -19.75
N TRP A 157 9.56 -1.24 -18.87
CA TRP A 157 8.77 -2.32 -18.30
C TRP A 157 7.89 -3.01 -19.35
N GLU A 158 7.14 -2.24 -20.14
CA GLU A 158 6.33 -2.72 -21.27
C GLU A 158 7.18 -3.56 -22.23
N SER A 159 8.35 -3.04 -22.62
CA SER A 159 9.31 -3.76 -23.47
C SER A 159 9.82 -5.06 -22.84
N ALA A 160 10.04 -5.10 -21.53
CA ALA A 160 10.56 -6.28 -20.84
C ALA A 160 9.50 -7.37 -20.65
N VAL A 161 8.23 -6.99 -20.48
CA VAL A 161 7.12 -7.92 -20.24
C VAL A 161 6.38 -8.30 -21.54
N GLY A 162 6.66 -7.61 -22.64
CA GLY A 162 6.11 -7.91 -23.96
C GLY A 162 4.64 -7.49 -24.11
N ILE A 163 4.26 -6.41 -23.44
CA ILE A 163 2.95 -5.73 -23.57
C ILE A 163 3.21 -4.40 -24.26
#